data_AF-A0A8J2LR98-F1
#
_entry.id   AF-A0A8J2LR98-F1
#
_cell.length_a   1.000
_cell.length_b   1.000
_cell.length_c   1.000
_cell.angle_alpha   90.00
_cell.angle_beta   90.00
_cell.angle_gamma   90.00
#
_symmetry.space_group_name_H-M   'P 1'
#
loop_
_entity.id
_entity.type
_entity.pdbx_description
1 polymer ?
#
loop_
_entity_poly.entity_id
_entity_poly.type
_entity_poly.pdbx_seq_one_letter_code
_entity_poly.pdbx_strand_id
1 'polypeptide(L)'
;MLKNKRVLLLRFLLVFFPCIEGASRLNEYIHHYEALDYDPVEVHERHMRVKRWTEVSQAEGSEEPSVHLAFSAHQRKFELRLKRDTSVFSNRLTVEGDNGPLQEPIDTSHVYAGHLEGVADSHVFGSIQNGVFDGKIITPVGTYYVERAHKYTLPSTNASLHSVIYADHDVHDPYEPMRTGHAKGCGITEDVMEWMQSIQNSAEENLPELNHPKSKPLRKEGITAEKLTSNFHDFQLPDLDHTHDHAYAKYYKEANSQPPPNSFLSNLNRTLTNHNSYTIENNSRKRRAFKSGPPKTTCHLSIQTDPLLWKHIQDQIRTDDETKVREEILSLIAQHVKAVNHIYSNTLFQGKEQYKNIRFEVQRIKIDTDKACRADHRGEKNLFCIENIDVSNFLNLHSLSDHEAFCLAYVFTYRDFTGGTLGLAWVASASGASGGVCEKYKTYTETIAGVYQSTKRSLNTGIITFVNYNSRVPPKVSQLTLAHEIGHNFGSPHDYPSKCRPGGSDGNYIMFASATSGDRPNNSKFSDCSVKNISSVLDAIIHDTK
;
A
#
# COMPACT_ATOMS: atom_id res chain seq x y z
N MET A 1 77.84 11.24 -48.79
CA MET A 1 77.74 11.05 -47.32
C MET A 1 76.46 11.72 -46.84
N LEU A 2 75.31 11.05 -46.77
CA LEU A 2 74.77 10.29 -45.61
C LEU A 2 74.52 11.15 -44.35
N LYS A 3 73.25 11.55 -44.09
CA LYS A 3 72.38 10.88 -43.09
C LYS A 3 71.02 11.58 -42.89
N ASN A 4 69.97 10.77 -43.09
CA ASN A 4 68.70 10.67 -42.34
C ASN A 4 67.81 11.90 -42.14
N LYS A 5 66.83 12.07 -43.04
CA LYS A 5 65.51 12.63 -42.71
C LYS A 5 64.59 11.47 -42.28
N ARG A 6 64.23 11.40 -40.99
CA ARG A 6 63.11 10.57 -40.53
C ARG A 6 61.84 11.43 -40.58
N VAL A 7 60.94 11.07 -41.48
CA VAL A 7 59.56 11.56 -41.52
C VAL A 7 58.84 10.96 -40.31
N LEU A 8 58.45 11.79 -39.35
CA LEU A 8 57.59 11.40 -38.24
C LEU A 8 56.15 11.62 -38.68
N LEU A 9 55.50 10.55 -39.16
CA LEU A 9 54.07 10.53 -39.46
C LEU A 9 53.33 10.46 -38.11
N LEU A 10 52.92 11.61 -37.57
CA LEU A 10 52.04 11.65 -36.40
C LEU A 10 50.63 11.20 -36.85
N ARG A 11 50.31 9.92 -36.65
CA ARG A 11 48.92 9.46 -36.69
C ARG A 11 48.18 10.11 -35.52
N PHE A 12 47.33 11.09 -35.80
CA PHE A 12 46.29 11.54 -34.88
C PHE A 12 45.33 10.36 -34.66
N LEU A 13 45.58 9.57 -33.63
CA LEU A 13 44.59 8.68 -33.06
C LEU A 13 43.61 9.58 -32.30
N LEU A 14 42.56 10.02 -32.98
CA LEU A 14 41.33 10.48 -32.34
C LEU A 14 40.80 9.28 -31.56
N VAL A 15 41.27 9.14 -30.32
CA VAL A 15 40.59 8.37 -29.30
C VAL A 15 39.28 9.12 -29.09
N PHE A 16 38.23 8.72 -29.81
CA PHE A 16 36.87 8.84 -29.31
C PHE A 16 36.90 8.10 -27.97
N PHE A 17 37.17 8.84 -26.89
CA PHE A 17 36.72 8.40 -25.59
C PHE A 17 35.19 8.38 -25.72
N PRO A 18 34.54 7.20 -25.75
CA PRO A 18 33.15 7.20 -25.33
C PRO A 18 33.19 7.86 -23.95
N CYS A 19 32.34 8.86 -23.74
CA CYS A 19 32.05 9.33 -22.41
C CYS A 19 31.52 8.09 -21.68
N ILE A 20 32.41 7.37 -20.98
CA ILE A 20 32.00 6.36 -20.03
C ILE A 20 31.42 7.22 -18.92
N GLU A 21 30.13 7.52 -19.01
CA GLU A 21 29.35 7.99 -17.88
C GLU A 21 29.59 6.96 -16.78
N GLY A 22 30.46 7.31 -15.84
CA GLY A 22 30.75 6.48 -14.70
C GLY A 22 29.43 6.15 -14.04
N ALA A 23 29.15 4.85 -13.87
CA ALA A 23 27.95 4.38 -13.21
C ALA A 23 27.83 5.08 -11.85
N SER A 24 26.95 6.08 -11.79
CA SER A 24 26.73 6.86 -10.59
C SER A 24 25.71 6.10 -9.76
N ARG A 25 26.13 5.63 -8.58
CA ARG A 25 25.24 4.96 -7.64
C ARG A 25 24.36 6.00 -6.97
N LEU A 26 23.04 5.82 -7.02
CA LEU A 26 22.09 6.76 -6.43
C LEU A 26 21.89 6.50 -4.94
N ASN A 27 21.70 5.22 -4.59
CA ASN A 27 21.66 4.75 -3.23
C ASN A 27 22.04 3.26 -3.21
N GLU A 28 21.80 2.60 -2.09
CA GLU A 28 22.14 1.20 -1.92
C GLU A 28 21.36 0.23 -2.82
N TYR A 29 20.12 0.57 -3.19
CA TYR A 29 19.27 -0.21 -4.08
C TYR A 29 19.52 0.11 -5.57
N ILE A 30 19.78 1.38 -5.90
CA ILE A 30 19.84 1.90 -7.27
C ILE A 30 21.30 2.12 -7.65
N HIS A 31 21.84 1.20 -8.45
CA HIS A 31 23.26 1.13 -8.79
C HIS A 31 23.67 2.09 -9.92
N HIS A 32 22.72 2.46 -10.78
CA HIS A 32 22.95 3.37 -11.88
C HIS A 32 21.73 4.29 -12.07
N TYR A 33 22.00 5.56 -12.36
CA TYR A 33 21.00 6.55 -12.73
C TYR A 33 21.61 7.53 -13.74
N GLU A 34 20.74 8.18 -14.51
CA GLU A 34 21.06 9.31 -15.36
C GLU A 34 20.29 10.55 -14.90
N ALA A 35 20.86 11.72 -15.16
CA ALA A 35 20.20 13.00 -14.96
C ALA A 35 19.27 13.29 -16.15
N LEU A 36 18.08 13.84 -15.89
CA LEU A 36 17.25 14.38 -16.96
C LEU A 36 17.49 15.87 -17.15
N ASP A 37 17.45 16.29 -18.40
CA ASP A 37 17.59 17.68 -18.83
C ASP A 37 16.40 18.03 -19.76
N TYR A 38 15.39 18.68 -19.19
CA TYR A 38 14.27 19.28 -19.90
C TYR A 38 13.83 20.54 -19.18
N ASP A 39 13.20 21.50 -19.87
CA ASP A 39 12.77 22.77 -19.27
C ASP A 39 11.53 22.58 -18.35
N PRO A 40 11.66 22.68 -17.01
CA PRO A 40 10.52 22.52 -16.11
C PRO A 40 9.53 23.68 -16.25
N VAL A 41 9.97 24.88 -16.65
CA VAL A 41 9.08 26.03 -16.82
C VAL A 41 8.11 25.75 -17.97
N GLU A 42 8.62 25.26 -19.10
CA GLU A 42 7.78 24.89 -20.24
C GLU A 42 6.77 23.79 -19.89
N VAL A 43 7.21 22.75 -19.17
CA VAL A 43 6.33 21.65 -18.72
C VAL A 43 5.28 22.17 -17.73
N HIS A 44 5.67 23.07 -16.82
CA HIS A 44 4.75 23.69 -15.89
C HIS A 44 3.69 24.53 -16.61
N GLU A 45 4.07 25.35 -17.59
CA GLU A 45 3.11 26.11 -18.39
C GLU A 45 2.14 25.21 -19.15
N ARG A 46 2.63 24.10 -19.73
CA ARG A 46 1.79 23.07 -20.37
C ARG A 46 0.82 22.47 -19.35
N HIS A 47 1.29 22.09 -18.16
CA HIS A 47 0.45 21.60 -17.07
C HIS A 47 -0.64 22.61 -16.69
N MET A 48 -0.29 23.90 -16.53
CA MET A 48 -1.24 24.96 -16.19
C MET A 48 -2.30 25.17 -17.28
N ARG A 49 -1.94 25.00 -18.56
CA ARG A 49 -2.91 25.02 -19.67
C ARG A 49 -3.89 23.84 -19.58
N VAL A 50 -3.40 22.63 -19.31
CA VAL A 50 -4.24 21.44 -19.12
C VAL A 50 -5.16 21.59 -17.91
N LYS A 51 -4.64 22.11 -16.80
CA LYS A 51 -5.41 22.34 -15.57
C LYS A 51 -6.56 23.32 -15.76
N ARG A 52 -6.36 24.38 -16.55
CA ARG A 52 -7.39 25.39 -16.88
C ARG A 52 -8.38 24.93 -17.94
N TRP A 53 -8.13 23.80 -18.61
CA TRP A 53 -9.04 23.29 -19.62
C TRP A 53 -10.33 22.81 -18.93
N THR A 54 -11.47 23.27 -19.46
CA THR A 54 -12.79 23.04 -18.87
C THR A 54 -13.65 22.17 -19.78
N GLU A 55 -14.69 21.56 -19.22
CA GLU A 55 -15.71 20.86 -20.02
C GLU A 55 -16.40 21.79 -21.04
N VAL A 56 -16.41 23.10 -20.81
CA VAL A 56 -16.89 24.11 -21.79
C VAL A 56 -15.98 24.13 -23.02
N SER A 57 -14.66 24.06 -22.82
CA SER A 57 -13.69 23.95 -23.92
C SER A 57 -13.88 22.65 -24.72
N GLN A 58 -14.32 21.58 -24.07
CA GLN A 58 -14.69 20.32 -24.72
C GLN A 58 -15.94 20.47 -25.60
N ALA A 59 -16.95 21.20 -25.12
CA ALA A 59 -18.20 21.47 -25.84
C ALA A 59 -18.00 22.34 -27.09
N GLU A 60 -16.96 23.18 -27.10
CA GLU A 60 -16.55 23.98 -28.28
C GLU A 60 -15.74 23.18 -29.32
N GLY A 61 -15.58 21.87 -29.13
CA GLY A 61 -14.90 20.98 -30.09
C GLY A 61 -13.38 21.05 -30.05
N SER A 62 -12.79 21.66 -29.02
CA SER A 62 -11.33 21.64 -28.83
C SER A 62 -10.87 20.28 -28.28
N GLU A 63 -9.81 19.71 -28.86
CA GLU A 63 -9.19 18.52 -28.30
C GLU A 63 -8.61 18.80 -26.91
N GLU A 64 -8.77 17.85 -25.98
CA GLU A 64 -8.18 17.95 -24.65
C GLU A 64 -6.65 18.12 -24.76
N PRO A 65 -6.08 19.18 -24.19
CA PRO A 65 -4.66 19.44 -24.26
C PRO A 65 -3.88 18.34 -23.52
N SER A 66 -2.80 17.85 -24.14
CA SER A 66 -1.85 16.92 -23.52
C SER A 66 -0.56 17.63 -23.14
N VAL A 67 0.08 17.19 -22.07
CA VAL A 67 1.46 17.58 -21.76
C VAL A 67 2.38 16.68 -22.57
N HIS A 68 3.15 17.27 -23.48
CA HIS A 68 4.26 16.59 -24.15
C HIS A 68 5.52 16.82 -23.32
N LEU A 69 6.29 15.75 -23.06
CA LEU A 69 7.57 15.81 -22.36
C LEU A 69 8.58 14.98 -23.14
N ALA A 70 9.66 15.59 -23.59
CA ALA A 70 10.70 14.92 -24.36
C ALA A 70 12.07 15.10 -23.68
N PHE A 71 12.80 13.99 -23.55
CA PHE A 71 14.16 13.97 -23.01
C PHE A 71 14.93 12.77 -23.57
N SER A 72 16.25 12.74 -23.38
CA SER A 72 17.09 11.59 -23.73
C SER A 72 17.74 11.01 -22.48
N ALA A 73 17.75 9.69 -22.38
CA ALA A 73 18.42 8.93 -21.32
C ALA A 73 18.61 7.48 -21.77
N HIS A 74 19.55 6.72 -21.20
CA HIS A 74 19.85 5.33 -21.53
C HIS A 74 20.06 5.11 -23.03
N GLN A 75 20.73 6.06 -23.69
CA GLN A 75 21.01 6.09 -25.13
C GLN A 75 19.75 6.07 -26.02
N ARG A 76 18.62 6.53 -25.49
CA ARG A 76 17.33 6.55 -26.19
C ARG A 76 16.58 7.85 -25.95
N LYS A 77 15.74 8.22 -26.92
CA LYS A 77 14.83 9.36 -26.82
C LYS A 77 13.51 8.89 -26.22
N PHE A 78 13.00 9.62 -25.24
CA PHE A 78 11.68 9.43 -24.66
C PHE A 78 10.80 10.62 -25.06
N GLU A 79 9.65 10.34 -25.67
CA GLU A 79 8.65 11.34 -26.05
C GLU A 79 7.31 10.95 -25.41
N LEU A 80 7.02 11.53 -24.25
CA LEU A 80 5.86 11.18 -23.43
C LEU A 80 4.68 12.07 -23.80
N ARG A 81 3.56 11.46 -24.20
CA ARG A 81 2.29 12.17 -24.37
C ARG A 81 1.37 11.87 -23.19
N LEU A 82 1.21 12.86 -22.32
CA LEU A 82 0.52 12.73 -21.04
C LEU A 82 -0.83 13.44 -21.05
N LYS A 83 -1.86 12.76 -20.57
CA LYS A 83 -3.20 13.29 -20.29
C LYS A 83 -3.50 13.23 -18.80
N ARG A 84 -4.30 14.17 -18.32
CA ARG A 84 -4.73 14.17 -16.92
C ARG A 84 -5.54 12.90 -16.67
N ASP A 85 -5.20 12.17 -15.62
CA ASP A 85 -5.88 10.93 -15.30
C ASP A 85 -6.02 10.74 -13.79
N THR A 86 -7.18 11.17 -13.31
CA THR A 86 -7.62 11.05 -11.92
C THR A 86 -8.51 9.82 -11.70
N SER A 87 -8.58 8.87 -12.65
CA SER A 87 -9.45 7.68 -12.54
C SER A 87 -9.11 6.77 -11.36
N VAL A 88 -7.93 6.93 -10.76
CA VAL A 88 -7.55 6.27 -9.50
C VAL A 88 -8.29 6.81 -8.28
N PHE A 89 -8.83 8.02 -8.35
CA PHE A 89 -9.64 8.61 -7.31
C PHE A 89 -11.10 8.47 -7.68
N SER A 90 -11.91 7.99 -6.74
CA SER A 90 -13.35 7.91 -6.93
C SER A 90 -13.94 9.32 -7.10
N ASN A 91 -15.01 9.44 -7.88
CA ASN A 91 -15.78 10.70 -7.99
C ASN A 91 -16.38 11.16 -6.65
N ARG A 92 -16.34 10.31 -5.61
CA ARG A 92 -16.76 10.60 -4.24
C ARG A 92 -15.59 10.59 -3.26
N LEU A 93 -14.38 10.92 -3.74
CA LEU A 93 -13.19 11.00 -2.90
C LEU A 93 -13.44 11.94 -1.71
N THR A 94 -13.22 11.43 -0.50
CA THR A 94 -13.12 12.24 0.72
C THR A 94 -11.67 12.28 1.17
N VAL A 95 -11.16 13.47 1.50
CA VAL A 95 -9.85 13.61 2.12
C VAL A 95 -10.00 14.20 3.52
N GLU A 96 -9.43 13.51 4.50
CA GLU A 96 -9.51 13.82 5.92
C GLU A 96 -8.11 14.16 6.45
N GLY A 97 -8.03 15.19 7.29
CA GLY A 97 -6.86 15.47 8.13
C GLY A 97 -7.13 15.12 9.59
N ASP A 98 -6.31 15.65 10.50
CA ASP A 98 -6.43 15.36 11.94
C ASP A 98 -7.80 15.71 12.54
N ASN A 99 -8.46 16.73 12.02
CA ASN A 99 -9.74 17.25 12.54
C ASN A 99 -10.95 16.79 11.70
N GLY A 100 -10.81 15.71 10.91
CA GLY A 100 -11.84 15.19 10.02
C GLY A 100 -11.72 15.72 8.58
N PRO A 101 -12.84 15.78 7.82
CA PRO A 101 -12.81 16.18 6.41
C PRO A 101 -12.17 17.55 6.20
N LEU A 102 -11.32 17.66 5.19
CA LEU A 102 -10.74 18.95 4.81
C LEU A 102 -11.83 19.87 4.25
N GLN A 103 -11.74 21.15 4.59
CA GLN A 103 -12.72 22.16 4.17
C GLN A 103 -12.55 22.54 2.69
N GLU A 104 -11.33 22.45 2.17
CA GLU A 104 -11.00 22.77 0.78
C GLU A 104 -10.76 21.50 -0.04
N PRO A 105 -11.25 21.44 -1.29
CA PRO A 105 -10.98 20.32 -2.19
C PRO A 105 -9.49 20.28 -2.54
N ILE A 106 -8.86 19.11 -2.36
CA ILE A 106 -7.44 18.96 -2.75
C ILE A 106 -7.32 18.86 -4.26
N ASP A 107 -6.31 19.55 -4.80
CA ASP A 107 -5.95 19.48 -6.20
C ASP A 107 -5.35 18.11 -6.58
N THR A 108 -6.10 17.33 -7.36
CA THR A 108 -5.63 16.06 -7.96
C THR A 108 -5.19 16.21 -9.41
N SER A 109 -5.21 17.43 -9.96
CA SER A 109 -4.94 17.70 -11.38
C SER A 109 -3.48 17.44 -11.80
N HIS A 110 -2.60 17.25 -10.83
CA HIS A 110 -1.20 16.91 -11.03
C HIS A 110 -0.96 15.44 -11.40
N VAL A 111 -1.99 14.57 -11.41
CA VAL A 111 -1.86 13.14 -11.76
C VAL A 111 -2.10 12.89 -13.25
N TYR A 112 -1.18 12.16 -13.88
CA TYR A 112 -1.15 11.92 -15.33
C TYR A 112 -1.09 10.43 -15.67
N ALA A 113 -1.58 10.09 -16.86
CA ALA A 113 -1.30 8.85 -17.57
C ALA A 113 -1.06 9.13 -19.06
N GLY A 114 -0.38 8.22 -19.74
CA GLY A 114 -0.03 8.42 -21.14
C GLY A 114 0.73 7.25 -21.73
N HIS A 115 1.42 7.52 -22.83
CA HIS A 115 2.22 6.57 -23.57
C HIS A 115 3.43 7.28 -24.18
N LEU A 116 4.37 6.51 -24.71
CA LEU A 116 5.45 7.03 -25.53
C LEU A 116 5.00 7.13 -26.99
N GLU A 117 5.29 8.26 -27.63
CA GLU A 117 5.03 8.44 -29.05
C GLU A 117 5.83 7.42 -29.88
N GLY A 118 5.18 6.78 -30.85
CA GLY A 118 5.82 5.80 -31.73
C GLY A 118 6.17 4.44 -31.09
N VAL A 119 5.87 4.21 -29.81
CA VAL A 119 6.14 2.93 -29.12
C VAL A 119 4.84 2.25 -28.74
N ALA A 120 4.48 1.18 -29.46
CA ALA A 120 3.32 0.35 -29.16
C ALA A 120 3.43 -0.29 -27.77
N ASP A 121 2.27 -0.49 -27.13
CA ASP A 121 2.12 -1.10 -25.79
C ASP A 121 2.90 -0.38 -24.67
N SER A 122 3.34 0.86 -24.91
CA SER A 122 3.96 1.69 -23.89
C SER A 122 2.91 2.33 -22.99
N HIS A 123 3.20 2.36 -21.69
CA HIS A 123 2.31 2.92 -20.68
C HIS A 123 3.11 3.81 -19.75
N VAL A 124 2.63 5.01 -19.50
CA VAL A 124 3.25 5.99 -18.61
C VAL A 124 2.24 6.41 -17.57
N PHE A 125 2.66 6.50 -16.32
CA PHE A 125 1.85 7.11 -15.28
C PHE A 125 2.72 7.78 -14.23
N GLY A 126 2.24 8.87 -13.65
CA GLY A 126 3.01 9.68 -12.72
C GLY A 126 2.30 10.95 -12.32
N SER A 127 3.07 11.88 -11.79
CA SER A 127 2.66 13.21 -11.38
C SER A 127 3.56 14.27 -11.99
N ILE A 128 3.01 15.47 -12.21
CA ILE A 128 3.78 16.66 -12.60
C ILE A 128 3.56 17.73 -11.54
N GLN A 129 4.64 18.15 -10.89
CA GLN A 129 4.61 19.21 -9.88
C GLN A 129 5.73 20.21 -10.19
N ASN A 130 5.40 21.50 -10.26
CA ASN A 130 6.34 22.57 -10.63
C ASN A 130 7.12 22.26 -11.93
N GLY A 131 6.45 21.59 -12.88
CA GLY A 131 7.06 21.19 -14.15
C GLY A 131 7.91 19.93 -14.11
N VAL A 132 8.12 19.33 -12.93
CA VAL A 132 8.95 18.16 -12.76
C VAL A 132 8.09 16.90 -12.74
N PHE A 133 8.33 16.01 -13.70
CA PHE A 133 7.69 14.70 -13.79
C PHE A 133 8.30 13.72 -12.78
N ASP A 134 7.44 12.96 -12.12
CA ASP A 134 7.77 11.88 -11.19
C ASP A 134 6.82 10.71 -11.45
N GLY A 135 7.35 9.55 -11.84
CA GLY A 135 6.52 8.43 -12.26
C GLY A 135 7.27 7.27 -12.92
N LYS A 136 6.50 6.43 -13.61
CA LYS A 136 6.94 5.17 -14.21
C LYS A 136 6.62 5.15 -15.70
N ILE A 137 7.59 4.68 -16.49
CA ILE A 137 7.51 4.50 -17.93
C ILE A 137 7.70 3.01 -18.23
N ILE A 138 6.66 2.36 -18.73
CA ILE A 138 6.65 0.94 -19.07
C ILE A 138 6.76 0.83 -20.59
N THR A 139 7.71 0.05 -21.07
CA THR A 139 7.91 -0.23 -22.50
C THR A 139 8.01 -1.74 -22.73
N PRO A 140 7.83 -2.24 -23.96
CA PRO A 140 7.99 -3.66 -24.26
C PRO A 140 9.38 -4.23 -23.93
N VAL A 141 10.40 -3.37 -23.84
CA VAL A 141 11.81 -3.76 -23.65
C VAL A 141 12.34 -3.48 -22.24
N GLY A 142 11.54 -2.89 -21.37
CA GLY A 142 11.95 -2.57 -20.00
C GLY A 142 11.15 -1.43 -19.38
N THR A 143 11.34 -1.27 -18.07
CA THR A 143 10.66 -0.24 -17.26
C THR A 143 11.66 0.78 -16.75
N TYR A 144 11.27 2.05 -16.75
CA TYR A 144 12.06 3.17 -16.26
C TYR A 144 11.28 3.92 -15.19
N TYR A 145 12.01 4.45 -14.22
CA TYR A 145 11.47 5.24 -13.12
C TYR A 145 12.10 6.62 -13.16
N VAL A 146 11.27 7.65 -13.09
CA VAL A 146 11.69 9.05 -12.99
C VAL A 146 11.31 9.55 -11.61
N GLU A 147 12.29 10.03 -10.85
CA GLU A 147 12.05 10.58 -9.51
C GLU A 147 12.62 12.00 -9.41
N ARG A 148 11.98 12.85 -8.58
CA ARG A 148 12.51 14.17 -8.27
C ARG A 148 13.87 14.06 -7.56
N ALA A 149 14.84 14.85 -8.01
CA ALA A 149 16.22 14.76 -7.50
C ALA A 149 16.35 15.15 -6.02
N HIS A 150 15.45 16.00 -5.50
CA HIS A 150 15.46 16.42 -4.09
C HIS A 150 15.24 15.26 -3.10
N LYS A 151 14.74 14.10 -3.57
CA LYS A 151 14.59 12.89 -2.74
C LYS A 151 15.94 12.29 -2.35
N TYR A 152 17.03 12.72 -2.99
CA TYR A 152 18.37 12.17 -2.84
C TYR A 152 19.36 13.25 -2.41
N THR A 153 20.35 12.85 -1.63
CA THR A 153 21.50 13.72 -1.32
C THR A 153 22.55 13.53 -2.41
N LEU A 154 22.46 14.36 -3.46
CA LEU A 154 23.37 14.30 -4.61
C LEU A 154 24.57 15.24 -4.46
N PRO A 155 25.74 14.93 -5.07
CA PRO A 155 26.91 15.81 -5.05
C PRO A 155 26.60 17.22 -5.56
N SER A 156 27.18 18.22 -4.91
CA SER A 156 26.87 19.66 -5.04
C SER A 156 27.17 20.29 -6.41
N THR A 157 27.68 19.54 -7.39
CA THR A 157 27.89 20.02 -8.76
C THR A 157 26.60 20.17 -9.57
N ASN A 158 25.47 19.69 -9.03
CA ASN A 158 24.23 19.48 -9.78
C ASN A 158 23.05 20.33 -9.25
N ALA A 159 23.28 21.59 -8.89
CA ALA A 159 22.24 22.47 -8.31
C ALA A 159 21.02 22.71 -9.24
N SER A 160 21.16 22.48 -10.55
CA SER A 160 20.07 22.59 -11.54
C SER A 160 19.34 21.26 -11.81
N LEU A 161 19.73 20.16 -11.15
CA LEU A 161 19.16 18.85 -11.40
C LEU A 161 17.77 18.74 -10.76
N HIS A 162 16.74 18.58 -11.59
CA HIS A 162 15.35 18.45 -11.12
C HIS A 162 14.89 16.98 -11.04
N SER A 163 15.41 16.11 -11.90
CA SER A 163 14.96 14.71 -12.00
C SER A 163 16.12 13.76 -12.25
N VAL A 164 15.99 12.56 -11.72
CA VAL A 164 16.82 11.40 -12.06
C VAL A 164 15.96 10.34 -12.74
N ILE A 165 16.56 9.57 -13.63
CA ILE A 165 15.96 8.40 -14.26
C ILE A 165 16.84 7.17 -14.04
N TYR A 166 16.23 6.02 -13.82
CA TYR A 166 16.93 4.74 -13.75
C TYR A 166 16.05 3.62 -14.30
N ALA A 167 16.69 2.56 -14.80
CA ALA A 167 16.00 1.39 -15.33
C ALA A 167 15.71 0.37 -14.22
N ASP A 168 14.72 -0.49 -14.45
CA ASP A 168 14.37 -1.59 -13.55
C ASP A 168 15.55 -2.53 -13.25
N HIS A 169 16.39 -2.83 -14.23
CA HIS A 169 17.55 -3.70 -14.08
C HIS A 169 18.69 -3.08 -13.26
N ASP A 170 18.67 -1.76 -13.01
CA ASP A 170 19.64 -1.07 -12.14
C ASP A 170 19.23 -1.07 -10.66
N VAL A 171 18.04 -1.62 -10.36
CA VAL A 171 17.50 -1.76 -9.00
C VAL A 171 17.74 -3.17 -8.49
N HIS A 172 18.58 -3.28 -7.47
CA HIS A 172 18.95 -4.53 -6.81
C HIS A 172 18.59 -4.51 -5.33
N ASP A 173 18.48 -5.69 -4.72
CA ASP A 173 18.27 -5.83 -3.29
C ASP A 173 19.63 -5.96 -2.56
N PRO A 174 20.15 -4.89 -1.93
CA PRO A 174 21.45 -4.92 -1.27
C PRO A 174 21.45 -5.81 -0.02
N TYR A 175 20.26 -6.14 0.51
CA TYR A 175 20.09 -6.92 1.73
C TYR A 175 19.80 -8.40 1.46
N GLU A 176 19.77 -8.84 0.19
CA GLU A 176 19.67 -10.27 -0.17
C GLU A 176 20.70 -11.13 0.61
N PRO A 177 21.99 -10.73 0.74
CA PRO A 177 22.98 -11.54 1.44
C PRO A 177 22.84 -11.52 2.97
N MET A 178 22.26 -10.47 3.55
CA MET A 178 22.07 -10.35 5.02
C MET A 178 20.95 -11.26 5.53
N ARG A 179 20.13 -11.78 4.62
CA ARG A 179 19.00 -12.67 4.91
C ARG A 179 19.43 -14.14 4.82
N THR A 180 20.43 -14.54 5.62
CA THR A 180 20.93 -15.93 5.63
C THR A 180 20.03 -16.85 6.46
N GLY A 181 19.46 -17.86 5.80
CA GLY A 181 18.50 -18.84 6.33
C GLY A 181 17.59 -19.26 5.16
N HIS A 182 17.17 -20.53 5.07
CA HIS A 182 16.63 -21.13 3.84
C HIS A 182 15.29 -20.56 3.34
N ALA A 183 15.32 -19.43 2.65
CA ALA A 183 14.50 -19.02 1.49
C ALA A 183 14.82 -17.55 1.26
N LYS A 184 15.51 -17.24 0.16
CA LYS A 184 15.94 -15.86 -0.16
C LYS A 184 14.72 -14.94 -0.26
N GLY A 185 14.50 -14.10 0.76
CA GLY A 185 13.27 -13.32 0.86
C GLY A 185 13.15 -12.24 1.91
N CYS A 186 12.51 -11.14 1.54
CA CYS A 186 11.79 -10.13 2.35
C CYS A 186 12.32 -9.79 3.73
N GLY A 187 13.62 -9.82 3.99
CA GLY A 187 14.16 -9.51 5.32
C GLY A 187 13.87 -10.55 6.40
N ILE A 188 12.99 -11.50 6.13
CA ILE A 188 12.23 -12.28 7.11
C ILE A 188 12.84 -13.67 7.20
N THR A 189 13.21 -14.11 8.40
CA THR A 189 13.66 -15.49 8.67
C THR A 189 12.50 -16.48 8.52
N GLU A 190 12.75 -17.78 8.37
CA GLU A 190 11.69 -18.81 8.29
C GLU A 190 10.70 -18.69 9.46
N ASP A 191 11.21 -18.45 10.67
CA ASP A 191 10.39 -18.21 11.86
C ASP A 191 9.46 -16.99 11.69
N VAL A 192 9.95 -15.90 11.09
CA VAL A 192 9.14 -14.69 10.87
C VAL A 192 8.15 -14.91 9.73
N MET A 193 8.46 -15.74 8.72
CA MET A 193 7.51 -16.11 7.66
C MET A 193 6.37 -16.97 8.20
N GLU A 194 6.70 -18.02 8.96
CA GLU A 194 5.71 -18.88 9.61
C GLU A 194 4.87 -18.07 10.60
N TRP A 195 5.51 -17.18 11.35
CA TRP A 195 4.83 -16.25 12.23
C TRP A 195 3.87 -15.35 11.45
N MET A 196 4.30 -14.69 10.38
CA MET A 196 3.42 -13.85 9.57
C MET A 196 2.25 -14.65 9.02
N GLN A 197 2.51 -15.83 8.46
CA GLN A 197 1.45 -16.69 7.98
C GLN A 197 0.47 -17.05 9.10
N SER A 198 0.95 -17.29 10.31
CA SER A 198 0.11 -17.55 11.48
C SER A 198 -0.78 -16.35 11.83
N ILE A 199 -0.25 -15.12 11.76
CA ILE A 199 -0.99 -13.89 12.03
C ILE A 199 -1.99 -13.62 10.90
N GLN A 200 -1.58 -13.72 9.64
CA GLN A 200 -2.42 -13.43 8.48
C GLN A 200 -3.66 -14.34 8.41
N ASN A 201 -3.52 -15.58 8.89
CA ASN A 201 -4.59 -16.59 8.91
C ASN A 201 -5.15 -16.84 10.33
N SER A 202 -4.79 -16.05 11.34
CA SER A 202 -5.24 -16.31 12.72
C SER A 202 -6.74 -16.13 12.90
N ALA A 203 -7.40 -15.46 11.96
CA ALA A 203 -8.84 -15.25 11.91
C ALA A 203 -9.67 -16.50 11.49
N GLU A 204 -9.03 -17.67 11.37
CA GLU A 204 -9.69 -18.95 11.12
C GLU A 204 -10.47 -19.51 12.33
N GLU A 205 -11.70 -19.98 12.09
CA GLU A 205 -12.67 -20.48 13.08
C GLU A 205 -12.39 -21.90 13.64
N ASN A 206 -11.12 -22.31 13.82
CA ASN A 206 -10.80 -23.71 14.19
C ASN A 206 -11.15 -24.09 15.64
N LEU A 207 -12.42 -24.46 15.90
CA LEU A 207 -12.89 -25.11 17.14
C LEU A 207 -12.02 -26.33 17.50
N PRO A 208 -11.33 -26.35 18.66
CA PRO A 208 -10.74 -27.58 19.15
C PRO A 208 -11.86 -28.47 19.69
N GLU A 209 -11.98 -29.70 19.20
CA GLU A 209 -12.73 -30.74 19.90
C GLU A 209 -12.18 -30.90 21.32
N LEU A 210 -12.95 -30.48 22.32
CA LEU A 210 -12.62 -30.64 23.74
C LEU A 210 -12.72 -32.11 24.14
N ASN A 211 -11.66 -32.88 23.91
CA ASN A 211 -11.44 -34.13 24.62
C ASN A 211 -10.95 -33.82 26.04
N HIS A 212 -11.88 -33.62 26.99
CA HIS A 212 -11.56 -33.44 28.40
C HIS A 212 -11.06 -34.75 29.05
N PRO A 213 -9.85 -34.81 29.63
CA PRO A 213 -9.52 -35.80 30.64
C PRO A 213 -10.19 -35.38 31.96
N LYS A 214 -11.01 -36.26 32.52
CA LYS A 214 -11.68 -36.08 33.81
C LYS A 214 -10.65 -35.83 34.92
N SER A 215 -10.69 -34.65 35.55
CA SER A 215 -9.98 -34.41 36.82
C SER A 215 -10.96 -33.92 37.91
N LYS A 216 -10.66 -34.34 39.14
CA LYS A 216 -11.53 -34.35 40.33
C LYS A 216 -11.79 -32.94 40.90
N PRO A 217 -12.92 -32.70 41.59
CA PRO A 217 -13.29 -31.36 42.07
C PRO A 217 -12.46 -30.95 43.29
N LEU A 218 -11.85 -29.76 43.24
CA LEU A 218 -11.28 -29.05 44.39
C LEU A 218 -12.30 -28.06 44.96
N ARG A 219 -12.32 -27.98 46.29
CA ARG A 219 -13.30 -27.26 47.14
C ARG A 219 -13.37 -25.76 46.85
N LYS A 220 -14.60 -25.22 46.89
CA LYS A 220 -14.91 -23.79 46.91
C LYS A 220 -14.56 -23.18 48.28
N GLU A 221 -13.73 -22.15 48.30
CA GLU A 221 -13.78 -21.10 49.31
C GLU A 221 -14.05 -19.77 48.59
N GLY A 222 -15.12 -19.11 49.00
CA GLY A 222 -15.62 -17.90 48.36
C GLY A 222 -14.95 -16.64 48.92
N ILE A 223 -14.57 -15.74 48.03
CA ILE A 223 -14.31 -14.33 48.36
C ILE A 223 -15.09 -13.51 47.34
N THR A 224 -16.02 -12.68 47.83
CA THR A 224 -16.92 -11.84 47.04
C THR A 224 -16.23 -10.56 46.56
N ALA A 225 -16.61 -10.12 45.37
CA ALA A 225 -16.04 -8.99 44.63
C ALA A 225 -16.54 -7.63 45.16
N GLU A 226 -16.03 -7.18 46.31
CA GLU A 226 -16.39 -5.85 46.85
C GLU A 226 -15.26 -5.15 47.61
N LYS A 227 -13.99 -5.44 47.28
CA LYS A 227 -12.85 -4.83 48.00
C LYS A 227 -11.59 -4.54 47.18
N LEU A 228 -11.73 -4.14 45.92
CA LEU A 228 -10.61 -3.66 45.08
C LEU A 228 -10.94 -2.36 44.33
N THR A 229 -11.59 -1.41 45.01
CA THR A 229 -11.68 -0.01 44.55
C THR A 229 -11.20 0.93 45.66
N SER A 230 -9.90 1.14 45.74
CA SER A 230 -9.27 2.38 46.23
C SER A 230 -7.76 2.25 46.11
N ASN A 231 -7.12 3.35 45.69
CA ASN A 231 -5.67 3.59 45.58
C ASN A 231 -5.05 3.30 44.20
N PHE A 232 -5.40 4.13 43.23
CA PHE A 232 -4.52 4.47 42.10
C PHE A 232 -3.73 5.73 42.47
N HIS A 233 -2.59 5.56 43.14
CA HIS A 233 -1.46 6.50 43.13
C HIS A 233 -0.20 5.71 43.53
N ASP A 234 0.87 5.92 42.78
CA ASP A 234 2.19 5.27 42.85
C ASP A 234 2.25 3.77 42.53
N PHE A 235 2.65 3.46 41.28
CA PHE A 235 3.56 2.35 41.06
C PHE A 235 4.51 2.66 39.90
N GLN A 236 5.79 2.75 40.26
CA GLN A 236 6.95 2.92 39.40
C GLN A 236 7.27 1.56 38.77
N LEU A 237 7.44 1.51 37.44
CA LEU A 237 7.80 0.29 36.71
C LEU A 237 9.15 -0.25 37.22
N PRO A 238 9.27 -1.52 37.64
CA PRO A 238 10.56 -2.15 37.80
C PRO A 238 11.13 -2.53 36.43
N ASP A 239 12.45 -2.34 36.27
CA ASP A 239 13.23 -2.86 35.14
C ASP A 239 12.91 -4.34 34.89
N LEU A 240 12.40 -4.64 33.69
CA LEU A 240 12.22 -6.01 33.23
C LEU A 240 13.22 -6.32 32.11
N ASP A 241 14.10 -7.23 32.50
CA ASP A 241 15.16 -7.91 31.78
C ASP A 241 14.69 -8.54 30.46
N HIS A 242 15.62 -8.63 29.51
CA HIS A 242 15.43 -9.16 28.17
C HIS A 242 15.17 -10.67 28.19
N THR A 243 13.91 -11.09 28.14
CA THR A 243 13.54 -12.43 27.69
C THR A 243 12.33 -12.36 26.76
N HIS A 244 12.54 -12.73 25.48
CA HIS A 244 11.49 -13.03 24.53
C HIS A 244 10.55 -14.08 25.12
N ASP A 245 9.28 -13.73 25.36
CA ASP A 245 8.25 -14.73 25.54
C ASP A 245 6.95 -14.33 24.84
N HIS A 246 6.51 -15.24 23.98
CA HIS A 246 5.45 -15.09 23.00
C HIS A 246 4.07 -15.29 23.62
N ALA A 247 3.09 -14.48 23.26
CA ALA A 247 1.68 -14.79 23.46
C ALA A 247 0.89 -14.48 22.19
N TYR A 248 0.82 -15.45 21.28
CA TYR A 248 -0.01 -15.37 20.07
C TYR A 248 -1.47 -15.69 20.42
N ALA A 249 -2.35 -14.70 20.23
CA ALA A 249 -3.78 -14.87 20.45
C ALA A 249 -4.46 -15.47 19.20
N LYS A 250 -5.22 -16.54 19.40
CA LYS A 250 -6.02 -17.23 18.38
C LYS A 250 -7.48 -16.77 18.48
N TYR A 251 -8.14 -16.53 17.35
CA TYR A 251 -9.47 -15.93 17.27
C TYR A 251 -10.57 -17.00 17.31
N TYR A 252 -11.61 -16.79 18.13
CA TYR A 252 -12.73 -17.73 18.29
C TYR A 252 -14.09 -17.02 18.33
N LYS A 253 -15.13 -17.63 17.73
CA LYS A 253 -16.45 -17.00 17.49
C LYS A 253 -17.61 -17.50 18.36
N GLU A 254 -17.45 -18.50 19.22
CA GLU A 254 -18.61 -19.11 19.89
C GLU A 254 -18.90 -18.55 21.28
N ALA A 255 -19.74 -17.51 21.33
CA ALA A 255 -20.60 -17.22 22.48
C ALA A 255 -21.77 -16.30 22.07
N ASN A 256 -22.63 -16.72 21.13
CA ASN A 256 -23.87 -16.03 20.80
C ASN A 256 -25.10 -16.96 20.89
N SER A 257 -25.12 -17.77 21.93
CA SER A 257 -26.29 -18.53 22.34
C SER A 257 -26.36 -18.54 23.86
N GLN A 258 -26.97 -17.48 24.41
CA GLN A 258 -27.82 -17.41 25.63
C GLN A 258 -27.80 -15.96 26.16
N PRO A 259 -28.96 -15.33 26.44
CA PRO A 259 -29.01 -13.97 26.97
C PRO A 259 -28.63 -13.97 28.47
N PRO A 260 -27.84 -12.99 28.97
CA PRO A 260 -27.69 -12.82 30.40
C PRO A 260 -28.97 -12.19 31.01
N PRO A 261 -29.31 -12.53 32.26
CA PRO A 261 -30.50 -12.00 32.92
C PRO A 261 -30.31 -10.52 33.27
N ASN A 262 -31.42 -9.77 33.18
CA ASN A 262 -31.57 -8.37 33.58
C ASN A 262 -30.71 -7.98 34.80
N SER A 263 -30.10 -6.79 34.79
CA SER A 263 -30.72 -5.64 35.46
C SER A 263 -29.83 -4.38 35.53
N PHE A 264 -30.54 -3.24 35.58
CA PHE A 264 -30.14 -1.90 36.04
C PHE A 264 -29.07 -1.13 35.24
N LEU A 265 -29.54 -0.21 34.40
CA LEU A 265 -29.49 1.23 34.73
C LEU A 265 -30.45 2.00 33.81
N SER A 266 -31.52 2.48 34.43
CA SER A 266 -32.44 3.46 33.89
C SER A 266 -31.90 4.88 34.10
N ASN A 267 -32.31 5.76 33.19
CA ASN A 267 -32.38 7.23 33.29
C ASN A 267 -31.08 8.03 33.00
N LEU A 268 -31.01 8.63 31.81
CA LEU A 268 -31.20 10.08 31.71
C LEU A 268 -31.84 10.47 30.36
N ASN A 269 -32.61 11.56 30.40
CA ASN A 269 -33.72 11.86 29.51
C ASN A 269 -33.36 12.42 28.12
N ARG A 270 -34.13 11.90 27.17
CA ARG A 270 -34.73 12.55 25.99
C ARG A 270 -35.19 14.00 26.21
N THR A 271 -34.80 14.89 25.31
CA THR A 271 -35.54 16.09 24.79
C THR A 271 -34.76 16.50 23.52
N LEU A 272 -35.29 16.55 22.30
CA LEU A 272 -36.52 17.14 21.79
C LEU A 272 -37.04 16.37 20.56
N THR A 273 -38.36 16.30 20.48
CA THR A 273 -39.19 15.78 19.39
C THR A 273 -39.60 16.90 18.42
N ASN A 274 -40.18 16.47 17.28
CA ASN A 274 -41.06 17.16 16.32
C ASN A 274 -40.37 17.54 15.00
N HIS A 275 -40.88 17.29 13.79
CA HIS A 275 -42.13 16.80 13.18
C HIS A 275 -41.70 16.16 11.82
N ASN A 276 -42.36 15.26 11.09
CA ASN A 276 -43.78 15.11 10.78
C ASN A 276 -44.03 13.73 10.12
N SER A 277 -45.23 13.20 10.38
CA SER A 277 -45.83 11.97 9.86
C SER A 277 -46.31 12.08 8.40
N TYR A 278 -46.13 11.04 7.57
CA TYR A 278 -47.10 10.68 6.50
C TYR A 278 -47.06 9.17 6.16
N THR A 279 -48.16 8.51 6.51
CA THR A 279 -48.88 7.39 5.85
C THR A 279 -48.12 6.16 5.35
N ILE A 280 -48.45 5.02 5.98
CA ILE A 280 -48.26 3.65 5.49
C ILE A 280 -49.33 3.36 4.43
N GLU A 281 -48.93 3.05 3.20
CA GLU A 281 -49.77 2.35 2.24
C GLU A 281 -49.07 1.08 1.73
N ASN A 282 -49.83 -0.01 1.82
CA ASN A 282 -49.53 -1.33 1.32
C ASN A 282 -49.24 -1.32 -0.18
N ASN A 283 -48.04 -1.72 -0.57
CA ASN A 283 -47.79 -2.21 -1.92
C ASN A 283 -47.10 -3.57 -1.87
N SER A 284 -47.86 -4.59 -2.24
CA SER A 284 -47.42 -5.95 -2.51
C SER A 284 -46.30 -5.93 -3.56
N ARG A 285 -45.05 -6.05 -3.11
CA ARG A 285 -43.90 -6.15 -4.02
C ARG A 285 -43.94 -7.51 -4.71
N LYS A 286 -44.44 -7.53 -5.94
CA LYS A 286 -44.03 -8.50 -6.96
C LYS A 286 -42.50 -8.53 -6.96
N ARG A 287 -41.92 -9.68 -6.59
CA ARG A 287 -40.50 -9.98 -6.76
C ARG A 287 -40.13 -9.77 -8.23
N ARG A 288 -39.56 -8.60 -8.57
CA ARG A 288 -38.87 -8.42 -9.84
C ARG A 288 -37.55 -9.17 -9.72
N ALA A 289 -37.34 -10.13 -10.61
CA ALA A 289 -36.06 -10.80 -10.77
C ALA A 289 -34.95 -9.75 -10.92
N PHE A 290 -33.94 -9.82 -10.06
CA PHE A 290 -32.73 -9.00 -10.15
C PHE A 290 -31.99 -9.44 -11.41
N LYS A 291 -32.14 -8.70 -12.52
CA LYS A 291 -31.24 -8.83 -13.66
C LYS A 291 -29.87 -8.38 -13.15
N SER A 292 -28.92 -9.31 -13.04
CA SER A 292 -27.53 -9.02 -12.72
C SER A 292 -27.01 -7.97 -13.69
N GLY A 293 -26.71 -6.78 -13.19
CA GLY A 293 -25.88 -5.83 -13.91
C GLY A 293 -24.51 -6.44 -14.20
N PRO A 294 -23.67 -5.78 -15.02
CA PRO A 294 -22.30 -6.23 -15.22
C PRO A 294 -21.61 -6.39 -13.85
N PRO A 295 -20.74 -7.40 -13.67
CA PRO A 295 -20.05 -7.62 -12.40
C PRO A 295 -19.28 -6.35 -12.01
N LYS A 296 -19.40 -5.94 -10.75
CA LYS A 296 -18.64 -4.80 -10.22
C LYS A 296 -17.18 -5.21 -10.09
N THR A 297 -16.33 -4.81 -11.02
CA THR A 297 -14.89 -5.14 -11.02
C THR A 297 -14.03 -4.13 -10.26
N THR A 298 -14.66 -3.23 -9.49
CA THR A 298 -13.99 -2.10 -8.82
C THR A 298 -13.99 -2.30 -7.32
N CYS A 299 -12.81 -2.33 -6.72
CA CYS A 299 -12.58 -2.38 -5.28
C CYS A 299 -12.27 -0.96 -4.78
N HIS A 300 -13.15 -0.40 -3.95
CA HIS A 300 -12.95 0.93 -3.37
C HIS A 300 -12.02 0.87 -2.16
N LEU A 301 -10.98 1.71 -2.16
CA LEU A 301 -9.95 1.76 -1.12
C LEU A 301 -10.16 2.93 -0.16
N SER A 302 -9.87 2.69 1.12
CA SER A 302 -9.56 3.73 2.11
C SER A 302 -8.07 3.70 2.40
N ILE A 303 -7.33 4.78 2.13
CA ILE A 303 -5.88 4.83 2.40
C ILE A 303 -5.63 5.84 3.52
N GLN A 304 -4.89 5.44 4.55
CA GLN A 304 -4.42 6.30 5.62
C GLN A 304 -2.90 6.44 5.52
N THR A 305 -2.38 7.65 5.71
CA THR A 305 -0.94 7.87 5.94
C THR A 305 -0.72 8.24 7.39
N ASP A 306 0.30 7.64 8.00
CA ASP A 306 0.60 7.88 9.41
C ASP A 306 1.46 9.14 9.62
N PRO A 307 1.59 9.61 10.88
CA PRO A 307 2.41 10.79 11.20
C PRO A 307 3.89 10.66 10.80
N LEU A 308 4.43 9.44 10.78
CA LEU A 308 5.82 9.20 10.45
C LEU A 308 6.09 9.42 8.95
N LEU A 309 5.18 8.94 8.09
CA LEU A 309 5.24 9.23 6.67
C LEU A 309 5.04 10.72 6.36
N TRP A 310 4.11 11.38 7.06
CA TRP A 310 3.92 12.83 6.96
C TRP A 310 5.23 13.58 7.23
N LYS A 311 5.85 13.31 8.39
CA LYS A 311 7.10 13.94 8.82
C LYS A 311 8.21 13.68 7.81
N HIS A 312 8.36 12.44 7.35
CA HIS A 312 9.37 12.09 6.35
C HIS A 312 9.22 12.91 5.06
N ILE A 313 8.01 13.01 4.51
CA ILE A 313 7.77 13.77 3.27
C ILE A 313 8.02 15.26 3.51
N GLN A 314 7.57 15.80 4.63
CA GLN A 314 7.79 17.19 5.02
C GLN A 314 9.29 17.54 5.08
N ASP A 315 10.08 16.72 5.77
CA ASP A 315 11.53 16.88 5.89
C ASP A 315 12.23 16.76 4.53
N GLN A 316 11.77 15.83 3.67
CA GLN A 316 12.32 15.59 2.35
C GLN A 316 12.13 16.77 1.40
N ILE A 317 10.94 17.38 1.38
CA ILE A 317 10.64 18.54 0.53
C ILE A 317 11.02 19.90 1.15
N ARG A 318 11.40 19.90 2.44
CA ARG A 318 11.86 21.07 3.20
C ARG A 318 10.87 22.24 3.16
N THR A 319 9.61 21.97 3.48
CA THR A 319 8.55 22.99 3.47
C THR A 319 7.61 22.86 4.67
N ASP A 320 7.14 24.00 5.17
CA ASP A 320 6.06 24.07 6.17
C ASP A 320 4.67 24.18 5.51
N ASP A 321 4.63 24.26 4.18
CA ASP A 321 3.37 24.29 3.43
C ASP A 321 2.74 22.89 3.39
N GLU A 322 1.79 22.68 4.30
CA GLU A 322 1.04 21.43 4.41
C GLU A 322 0.33 21.03 3.11
N THR A 323 -0.01 22.00 2.24
CA THR A 323 -0.65 21.70 0.94
C THR A 323 0.30 20.92 0.05
N LYS A 324 1.57 21.32 -0.01
CA LYS A 324 2.60 20.63 -0.79
C LYS A 324 2.87 19.23 -0.25
N VAL A 325 2.93 19.07 1.07
CA VAL A 325 3.08 17.74 1.70
C VAL A 325 1.91 16.83 1.32
N ARG A 326 0.68 17.34 1.33
CA ARG A 326 -0.51 16.58 0.90
C ARG A 326 -0.45 16.21 -0.58
N GLU A 327 -0.06 17.13 -1.46
CA GLU A 327 0.09 16.85 -2.90
C GLU A 327 1.14 15.75 -3.18
N GLU A 328 2.25 15.75 -2.45
CA GLU A 328 3.26 14.68 -2.48
C GLU A 328 2.70 13.33 -2.03
N ILE A 329 1.94 13.31 -0.92
CA ILE A 329 1.25 12.11 -0.44
C ILE A 329 0.24 11.59 -1.46
N LEU A 330 -0.56 12.48 -2.07
CA LEU A 330 -1.53 12.11 -3.10
C LEU A 330 -0.85 11.54 -4.33
N SER A 331 0.26 12.13 -4.77
CA SER A 331 1.08 11.62 -5.86
C SER A 331 1.61 10.22 -5.54
N LEU A 332 2.11 10.01 -4.33
CA LEU A 332 2.59 8.71 -3.86
C LEU A 332 1.47 7.66 -3.91
N ILE A 333 0.29 7.97 -3.37
CA ILE A 333 -0.88 7.09 -3.38
C ILE A 333 -1.32 6.76 -4.81
N ALA A 334 -1.47 7.78 -5.65
CA ALA A 334 -1.91 7.62 -7.03
C ALA A 334 -0.96 6.70 -7.82
N GLN A 335 0.35 6.90 -7.71
CA GLN A 335 1.35 6.08 -8.39
C GLN A 335 1.28 4.60 -7.95
N HIS A 336 1.12 4.34 -6.65
CA HIS A 336 0.98 2.98 -6.14
C HIS A 336 -0.28 2.30 -6.63
N VAL A 337 -1.43 2.98 -6.59
CA VAL A 337 -2.71 2.43 -7.07
C VAL A 337 -2.70 2.22 -8.58
N LYS A 338 -2.07 3.11 -9.37
CA LYS A 338 -1.87 2.89 -10.82
C LYS A 338 -1.01 1.67 -11.11
N ALA A 339 0.05 1.46 -10.34
CA ALA A 339 0.90 0.28 -10.51
C ALA A 339 0.16 -1.02 -10.18
N VAL A 340 -0.63 -1.04 -9.11
CA VAL A 340 -1.51 -2.18 -8.78
C VAL A 340 -2.55 -2.40 -9.87
N ASN A 341 -3.21 -1.34 -10.34
CA ASN A 341 -4.18 -1.43 -11.43
C ASN A 341 -3.55 -2.03 -12.69
N HIS A 342 -2.34 -1.63 -13.05
CA HIS A 342 -1.62 -2.20 -14.20
C HIS A 342 -1.38 -3.71 -14.07
N ILE A 343 -1.18 -4.24 -12.86
CA ILE A 343 -1.01 -5.68 -12.61
C ILE A 343 -2.36 -6.40 -12.66
N TYR A 344 -3.33 -5.93 -11.86
CA TYR A 344 -4.62 -6.60 -11.68
C TYR A 344 -5.53 -6.51 -12.90
N SER A 345 -5.53 -5.39 -13.63
CA SER A 345 -6.36 -5.24 -14.82
C SER A 345 -5.90 -6.15 -15.96
N ASN A 346 -4.59 -6.42 -16.01
CA ASN A 346 -3.93 -7.26 -17.01
C ASN A 346 -3.91 -8.75 -16.62
N THR A 347 -4.38 -9.10 -15.41
CA THR A 347 -4.48 -10.48 -14.96
C THR A 347 -5.89 -11.02 -15.22
N LEU A 348 -5.96 -12.19 -15.86
CA LEU A 348 -7.21 -12.93 -16.05
C LEU A 348 -7.38 -13.93 -14.90
N PHE A 349 -8.34 -13.67 -14.02
CA PHE A 349 -8.70 -14.60 -12.95
C PHE A 349 -9.81 -15.54 -13.43
N GLN A 350 -9.48 -16.83 -13.55
CA GLN A 350 -10.36 -17.87 -14.10
C GLN A 350 -10.94 -18.72 -12.96
N GLY A 351 -12.15 -18.37 -12.52
CA GLY A 351 -12.95 -19.14 -11.57
C GLY A 351 -14.09 -19.87 -12.25
N LYS A 352 -15.24 -19.97 -11.57
CA LYS A 352 -16.52 -20.37 -12.19
C LYS A 352 -16.94 -19.37 -13.28
N GLU A 353 -16.62 -18.10 -13.07
CA GLU A 353 -16.74 -17.03 -14.06
C GLU A 353 -15.35 -16.47 -14.44
N GLN A 354 -15.29 -15.72 -15.55
CA GLN A 354 -14.07 -15.01 -15.94
C GLN A 354 -14.08 -13.61 -15.35
N TYR A 355 -13.12 -13.32 -14.47
CA TYR A 355 -12.93 -11.98 -13.91
C TYR A 355 -11.78 -11.29 -14.65
N LYS A 356 -12.11 -10.17 -15.31
CA LYS A 356 -11.20 -9.32 -16.06
C LYS A 356 -11.31 -7.89 -15.57
N ASN A 357 -10.25 -7.11 -15.76
CA ASN A 357 -10.25 -5.69 -15.47
C ASN A 357 -10.65 -5.36 -14.01
N ILE A 358 -10.10 -6.15 -13.07
CA ILE A 358 -10.20 -5.83 -11.65
C ILE A 358 -9.37 -4.57 -11.42
N ARG A 359 -9.99 -3.56 -10.84
CA ARG A 359 -9.39 -2.24 -10.64
C ARG A 359 -9.69 -1.70 -9.25
N PHE A 360 -8.85 -0.80 -8.81
CA PHE A 360 -8.87 -0.16 -7.50
C PHE A 360 -9.06 1.34 -7.66
N GLU A 361 -9.96 1.90 -6.87
CA GLU A 361 -10.22 3.33 -6.80
C GLU A 361 -10.18 3.78 -5.35
N VAL A 362 -9.44 4.84 -5.06
CA VAL A 362 -9.37 5.44 -3.73
C VAL A 362 -10.62 6.29 -3.50
N GLN A 363 -11.41 5.90 -2.51
CA GLN A 363 -12.64 6.59 -2.13
C GLN A 363 -12.46 7.44 -0.88
N ARG A 364 -11.54 7.07 0.03
CA ARG A 364 -11.17 7.89 1.19
C ARG A 364 -9.66 7.95 1.34
N ILE A 365 -9.15 9.14 1.64
CA ILE A 365 -7.76 9.36 2.06
C ILE A 365 -7.77 10.04 3.43
N LYS A 366 -7.09 9.45 4.40
CA LYS A 366 -6.90 10.05 5.72
C LYS A 366 -5.41 10.36 5.91
N ILE A 367 -5.06 11.62 6.13
CA ILE A 367 -3.68 12.06 6.30
C ILE A 367 -3.50 12.50 7.75
N ASP A 368 -2.87 11.65 8.55
CA ASP A 368 -2.50 12.02 9.91
C ASP A 368 -1.20 12.83 9.87
N THR A 369 -1.21 14.02 10.48
CA THR A 369 0.00 14.86 10.57
C THR A 369 0.81 14.52 11.83
N ASP A 370 2.02 15.06 11.92
CA ASP A 370 2.88 14.94 13.10
C ASP A 370 2.38 15.73 14.32
N LYS A 371 1.37 16.61 14.15
CA LYS A 371 0.84 17.46 15.23
C LYS A 371 0.36 16.63 16.43
N ALA A 372 -0.34 15.52 16.16
CA ALA A 372 -0.87 14.65 17.21
C ALA A 372 0.23 13.89 18.00
N CYS A 373 1.47 13.91 17.52
CA CYS A 373 2.63 13.29 18.16
C CYS A 373 3.45 14.28 18.99
N ARG A 374 3.16 15.59 18.93
CA ARG A 374 3.92 16.62 19.65
C ARG A 374 3.61 16.58 21.14
N ALA A 375 4.61 16.89 21.97
CA ALA A 375 4.50 16.86 23.42
C ALA A 375 3.47 17.86 23.97
N ASP A 376 3.20 18.95 23.25
CA ASP A 376 2.26 20.00 23.60
C ASP A 376 0.84 19.77 23.08
N HIS A 377 0.59 18.67 22.35
CA HIS A 377 -0.73 18.34 21.83
C HIS A 377 -1.71 18.03 22.97
N ARG A 378 -2.81 18.79 23.00
CA ARG A 378 -3.86 18.68 24.04
C ARG A 378 -5.06 17.83 23.62
N GLY A 379 -5.08 17.34 22.38
CA GLY A 379 -6.16 16.50 21.86
C GLY A 379 -5.94 15.01 22.14
N GLU A 380 -6.79 14.16 21.56
CA GLU A 380 -6.55 12.72 21.54
C GLU A 380 -5.21 12.42 20.86
N LYS A 381 -4.40 11.59 21.50
CA LYS A 381 -3.12 11.15 20.94
C LYS A 381 -3.38 10.17 19.82
N ASN A 382 -2.66 10.32 18.72
CA ASN A 382 -2.67 9.31 17.68
C ASN A 382 -1.82 8.12 18.12
N LEU A 383 -2.41 6.94 18.20
CA LEU A 383 -1.73 5.71 18.63
C LEU A 383 -0.60 5.30 17.67
N PHE A 384 -0.64 5.74 16.41
CA PHE A 384 0.44 5.53 15.45
C PHE A 384 1.72 6.33 15.76
N CYS A 385 1.68 7.26 16.73
CA CYS A 385 2.86 8.01 17.18
C CYS A 385 3.85 7.16 18.01
N ILE A 386 3.46 5.97 18.48
CA ILE A 386 4.36 5.12 19.27
C ILE A 386 5.49 4.62 18.35
N GLU A 387 6.75 4.78 18.76
CA GLU A 387 7.92 4.48 17.89
C GLU A 387 8.22 2.99 17.73
N ASN A 388 7.90 2.17 18.74
CA ASN A 388 8.29 0.75 18.76
C ASN A 388 7.08 -0.18 18.62
N ILE A 389 6.20 0.09 17.65
CA ILE A 389 5.10 -0.81 17.31
C ILE A 389 5.60 -1.84 16.29
N ASP A 390 5.47 -3.13 16.59
CA ASP A 390 5.74 -4.19 15.62
C ASP A 390 4.67 -4.22 14.52
N VAL A 391 4.98 -4.91 13.41
CA VAL A 391 4.10 -4.95 12.23
C VAL A 391 2.72 -5.55 12.53
N SER A 392 2.62 -6.53 13.43
CA SER A 392 1.34 -7.17 13.78
C SER A 392 0.47 -6.25 14.62
N ASN A 393 1.04 -5.62 15.64
CA ASN A 393 0.34 -4.63 16.45
C ASN A 393 -0.06 -3.39 15.63
N PHE A 394 0.76 -2.99 14.65
CA PHE A 394 0.45 -1.88 13.75
C PHE A 394 -0.75 -2.21 12.84
N LEU A 395 -0.80 -3.41 12.25
CA LEU A 395 -1.97 -3.87 11.49
C LEU A 395 -3.20 -3.97 12.38
N ASN A 396 -3.08 -4.56 13.58
CA ASN A 396 -4.19 -4.70 14.52
C ASN A 396 -4.75 -3.35 14.95
N LEU A 397 -3.89 -2.35 15.20
CA LEU A 397 -4.29 -0.99 15.52
C LEU A 397 -5.14 -0.37 14.40
N HIS A 398 -4.72 -0.55 13.15
CA HIS A 398 -5.51 -0.13 11.98
C HIS A 398 -6.85 -0.85 11.90
N SER A 399 -6.86 -2.17 12.14
CA SER A 399 -8.07 -2.99 12.13
C SER A 399 -9.10 -2.62 13.22
N LEU A 400 -8.78 -1.82 14.23
CA LEU A 400 -9.75 -1.38 15.25
C LEU A 400 -10.80 -0.39 14.70
N SER A 401 -10.51 0.28 13.58
CA SER A 401 -11.41 1.25 12.98
C SER A 401 -12.48 0.57 12.12
N ASP A 402 -13.63 1.23 11.96
CA ASP A 402 -14.68 0.75 11.05
C ASP A 402 -14.31 1.04 9.59
N HIS A 403 -14.18 -0.02 8.80
CA HIS A 403 -13.88 0.02 7.38
C HIS A 403 -14.91 -0.72 6.52
N GLU A 404 -16.10 -1.00 7.06
CA GLU A 404 -17.12 -1.78 6.34
C GLU A 404 -17.63 -1.13 5.04
N ALA A 405 -17.49 0.20 4.94
CA ALA A 405 -17.89 0.97 3.76
C ALA A 405 -16.94 0.80 2.56
N PHE A 406 -15.76 0.21 2.76
CA PHE A 406 -14.72 0.06 1.75
C PHE A 406 -14.45 -1.41 1.45
N CYS A 407 -13.98 -1.68 0.23
CA CYS A 407 -13.54 -3.03 -0.13
C CYS A 407 -12.28 -3.41 0.63
N LEU A 408 -11.29 -2.50 0.71
CA LEU A 408 -10.08 -2.64 1.50
C LEU A 408 -9.66 -1.30 2.13
N ALA A 409 -8.95 -1.37 3.26
CA ALA A 409 -8.39 -0.21 3.94
C ALA A 409 -6.90 -0.40 4.26
N TYR A 410 -6.06 0.55 3.87
CA TYR A 410 -4.60 0.45 3.99
C TYR A 410 -3.98 1.56 4.80
N VAL A 411 -2.90 1.27 5.53
CA VAL A 411 -1.99 2.30 6.07
C VAL A 411 -0.68 2.29 5.31
N PHE A 412 -0.26 3.47 4.87
CA PHE A 412 1.06 3.73 4.30
C PHE A 412 1.91 4.41 5.36
N THR A 413 3.06 3.82 5.70
CA THR A 413 3.97 4.33 6.74
C THR A 413 5.41 4.44 6.24
N TYR A 414 6.23 5.14 7.00
CA TYR A 414 7.69 5.19 6.83
C TYR A 414 8.40 4.56 8.04
N ARG A 415 7.86 3.45 8.54
CA ARG A 415 8.35 2.73 9.72
C ARG A 415 9.20 1.53 9.31
N ASP A 416 10.39 1.42 9.88
CA ASP A 416 11.26 0.27 9.65
C ASP A 416 10.85 -0.87 10.57
N PHE A 417 10.22 -1.89 10.02
CA PHE A 417 9.74 -3.03 10.79
C PHE A 417 10.86 -4.06 10.99
N THR A 418 10.81 -4.73 12.14
CA THR A 418 11.77 -5.78 12.47
C THR A 418 11.71 -6.93 11.46
N GLY A 419 12.85 -7.60 11.28
CA GLY A 419 12.97 -8.67 10.29
C GLY A 419 12.77 -8.17 8.85
N GLY A 420 13.05 -6.89 8.56
CA GLY A 420 12.99 -6.32 7.21
C GLY A 420 11.65 -6.43 6.48
N THR A 421 10.57 -6.47 7.26
CA THR A 421 9.18 -6.60 6.82
C THR A 421 8.72 -5.37 6.06
N LEU A 422 8.17 -5.55 4.85
CA LEU A 422 7.68 -4.44 4.01
C LEU A 422 6.17 -4.20 4.09
N GLY A 423 5.40 -5.18 4.56
CA GLY A 423 3.95 -5.11 4.62
C GLY A 423 3.34 -6.28 5.38
N LEU A 424 2.05 -6.16 5.69
CA LEU A 424 1.24 -7.23 6.28
C LEU A 424 -0.24 -6.98 5.99
N ALA A 425 -0.98 -8.02 5.66
CA ALA A 425 -2.41 -7.93 5.39
C ALA A 425 -3.17 -9.20 5.80
N TRP A 426 -4.43 -9.04 6.20
CA TRP A 426 -5.31 -10.17 6.51
C TRP A 426 -5.69 -10.95 5.25
N VAL A 427 -5.63 -12.28 5.31
CA VAL A 427 -5.89 -13.12 4.14
C VAL A 427 -7.37 -13.46 4.04
N ALA A 428 -7.95 -13.29 2.85
CA ALA A 428 -9.32 -13.74 2.61
C ALA A 428 -9.39 -15.26 2.44
N SER A 429 -10.53 -15.83 2.79
CA SER A 429 -10.80 -17.25 2.54
C SER A 429 -12.14 -17.46 1.85
N ALA A 430 -12.14 -18.36 0.85
CA ALA A 430 -13.35 -18.81 0.19
C ALA A 430 -14.23 -19.69 1.10
N SER A 431 -13.70 -20.22 2.21
CA SER A 431 -14.42 -21.07 3.16
C SER A 431 -15.19 -20.29 4.23
N GLY A 432 -15.16 -18.96 4.19
CA GLY A 432 -15.85 -18.10 5.16
C GLY A 432 -15.02 -17.73 6.39
N ALA A 433 -13.70 -18.03 6.41
CA ALA A 433 -12.80 -17.44 7.39
C ALA A 433 -12.78 -15.91 7.23
N SER A 434 -12.67 -15.20 8.35
CA SER A 434 -12.81 -13.73 8.34
C SER A 434 -11.52 -13.08 7.87
N GLY A 435 -11.59 -12.13 6.94
CA GLY A 435 -10.39 -11.44 6.45
C GLY A 435 -10.45 -11.04 4.98
N GLY A 436 -9.64 -10.04 4.63
CA GLY A 436 -9.47 -9.56 3.26
C GLY A 436 -10.70 -8.86 2.68
N VAL A 437 -10.86 -8.92 1.36
CA VAL A 437 -11.83 -8.10 0.62
C VAL A 437 -13.26 -8.27 1.13
N CYS A 438 -13.97 -7.14 1.26
CA CYS A 438 -15.39 -7.08 1.62
C CYS A 438 -15.74 -7.64 3.02
N GLU A 439 -14.76 -7.78 3.92
CA GLU A 439 -15.00 -8.16 5.31
C GLU A 439 -15.73 -7.05 6.09
N LYS A 440 -16.62 -7.42 7.01
CA LYS A 440 -17.43 -6.47 7.79
C LYS A 440 -16.81 -6.12 9.13
N TYR A 441 -17.18 -4.95 9.66
CA TYR A 441 -16.82 -4.55 11.01
C TYR A 441 -17.62 -5.36 12.05
N LYS A 442 -16.96 -6.30 12.72
CA LYS A 442 -17.61 -7.24 13.65
C LYS A 442 -16.76 -7.53 14.89
N THR A 443 -17.40 -8.08 15.91
CA THR A 443 -16.74 -8.45 17.17
C THR A 443 -15.95 -9.73 16.99
N TYR A 444 -14.69 -9.71 17.40
CA TYR A 444 -13.79 -10.85 17.47
C TYR A 444 -13.39 -11.07 18.93
N THR A 445 -13.34 -12.33 19.34
CA THR A 445 -12.90 -12.71 20.68
C THR A 445 -11.51 -13.35 20.60
N GLU A 446 -10.60 -12.79 21.38
CA GLU A 446 -9.23 -13.27 21.55
C GLU A 446 -9.02 -13.75 22.99
N THR A 447 -8.11 -14.69 23.18
CA THR A 447 -7.64 -15.06 24.52
C THR A 447 -6.27 -14.44 24.73
N ILE A 448 -6.20 -13.39 25.56
CA ILE A 448 -4.95 -12.71 25.91
C ILE A 448 -4.63 -13.06 27.36
N ALA A 449 -3.48 -13.70 27.61
CA ALA A 449 -3.06 -14.14 28.94
C ALA A 449 -4.13 -14.97 29.70
N GLY A 450 -4.89 -15.81 28.97
CA GLY A 450 -5.96 -16.63 29.55
C GLY A 450 -7.28 -15.89 29.81
N VAL A 451 -7.38 -14.60 29.46
CA VAL A 451 -8.60 -13.79 29.57
C VAL A 451 -9.21 -13.59 28.19
N TYR A 452 -10.52 -13.85 28.08
CA TYR A 452 -11.27 -13.55 26.86
C TYR A 452 -11.47 -12.03 26.73
N GLN A 453 -10.94 -11.45 25.67
CA GLN A 453 -11.17 -10.06 25.30
C GLN A 453 -11.92 -10.01 23.96
N SER A 454 -13.09 -9.38 23.98
CA SER A 454 -13.88 -9.16 22.77
C SER A 454 -13.72 -7.73 22.29
N THR A 455 -13.26 -7.54 21.06
CA THR A 455 -13.10 -6.21 20.45
C THR A 455 -13.70 -6.21 19.05
N LYS A 456 -14.22 -5.08 18.59
CA LYS A 456 -14.67 -4.95 17.20
C LYS A 456 -13.50 -4.62 16.30
N ARG A 457 -13.43 -5.28 15.14
CA ARG A 457 -12.38 -5.07 14.14
C ARG A 457 -12.91 -5.17 12.71
N SER A 458 -12.17 -4.57 11.80
CA SER A 458 -12.29 -4.68 10.35
C SER A 458 -11.05 -5.39 9.80
N LEU A 459 -11.22 -6.63 9.34
CA LEU A 459 -10.13 -7.45 8.79
C LEU A 459 -10.01 -7.30 7.26
N ASN A 460 -10.67 -6.32 6.65
CA ASN A 460 -10.41 -5.89 5.28
C ASN A 460 -9.23 -4.91 5.20
N THR A 461 -8.18 -5.18 5.98
CA THR A 461 -7.07 -4.26 6.24
C THR A 461 -5.72 -4.80 5.81
N GLY A 462 -4.81 -3.89 5.49
CA GLY A 462 -3.40 -4.16 5.21
C GLY A 462 -2.53 -2.93 5.46
N ILE A 463 -1.22 -3.13 5.50
CA ILE A 463 -0.23 -2.06 5.73
C ILE A 463 0.98 -2.27 4.83
N ILE A 464 1.62 -1.17 4.42
CA ILE A 464 2.92 -1.19 3.74
C ILE A 464 3.85 -0.10 4.30
N THR A 465 5.16 -0.34 4.23
CA THR A 465 6.19 0.65 4.57
C THR A 465 7.07 1.00 3.36
N PHE A 466 7.60 2.22 3.36
CA PHE A 466 8.54 2.73 2.34
C PHE A 466 9.99 2.77 2.81
N VAL A 467 10.29 2.17 3.96
CA VAL A 467 11.65 2.05 4.51
C VAL A 467 11.93 0.60 4.93
N ASN A 468 13.17 0.16 4.74
CA ASN A 468 13.65 -1.14 5.19
C ASN A 468 15.14 -1.02 5.52
N TYR A 469 15.57 -1.55 6.67
CA TYR A 469 16.96 -1.45 7.14
C TYR A 469 17.48 0.01 7.09
N ASN A 470 16.67 0.94 7.59
CA ASN A 470 16.89 2.39 7.58
C ASN A 470 17.10 3.03 6.19
N SER A 471 16.63 2.38 5.14
CA SER A 471 16.78 2.88 3.79
C SER A 471 15.50 2.91 3.00
N ARG A 472 15.39 3.94 2.16
CA ARG A 472 14.23 4.17 1.32
C ARG A 472 14.08 3.06 0.31
N VAL A 473 12.95 2.38 0.37
CA VAL A 473 12.54 1.36 -0.60
C VAL A 473 12.19 2.05 -1.93
N PRO A 474 12.78 1.64 -3.06
CA PRO A 474 12.46 2.22 -4.37
C PRO A 474 10.99 1.96 -4.77
N PRO A 475 10.36 2.86 -5.57
CA PRO A 475 8.99 2.71 -6.06
C PRO A 475 8.68 1.35 -6.68
N LYS A 476 9.66 0.76 -7.38
CA LYS A 476 9.55 -0.59 -7.96
C LYS A 476 9.16 -1.64 -6.93
N VAL A 477 9.86 -1.66 -5.80
CA VAL A 477 9.69 -2.66 -4.75
C VAL A 477 8.43 -2.35 -3.95
N SER A 478 8.20 -1.10 -3.55
CA SER A 478 7.01 -0.73 -2.76
C SER A 478 5.69 -0.92 -3.52
N GLN A 479 5.68 -0.70 -4.85
CA GLN A 479 4.52 -0.99 -5.71
C GLN A 479 4.21 -2.49 -5.76
N LEU A 480 5.24 -3.34 -5.83
CA LEU A 480 5.07 -4.79 -5.80
C LEU A 480 4.64 -5.28 -4.42
N THR A 481 5.16 -4.69 -3.34
CA THR A 481 4.71 -4.97 -1.97
C THR A 481 3.22 -4.69 -1.83
N LEU A 482 2.72 -3.54 -2.29
CA LEU A 482 1.28 -3.27 -2.23
C LEU A 482 0.46 -4.31 -3.01
N ALA A 483 0.92 -4.69 -4.20
CA ALA A 483 0.25 -5.73 -5.00
C ALA A 483 0.26 -7.11 -4.30
N HIS A 484 1.34 -7.43 -3.58
CA HIS A 484 1.46 -8.64 -2.77
C HIS A 484 0.46 -8.66 -1.61
N GLU A 485 0.41 -7.58 -0.81
CA GLU A 485 -0.52 -7.49 0.32
C GLU A 485 -1.99 -7.51 -0.13
N ILE A 486 -2.31 -6.86 -1.25
CA ILE A 486 -3.65 -6.97 -1.84
C ILE A 486 -3.90 -8.40 -2.34
N GLY A 487 -2.87 -9.11 -2.81
CA GLY A 487 -2.96 -10.52 -3.19
C GLY A 487 -3.39 -11.41 -2.03
N HIS A 488 -2.86 -11.15 -0.83
CA HIS A 488 -3.32 -11.76 0.42
C HIS A 488 -4.77 -11.40 0.73
N ASN A 489 -5.14 -10.12 0.64
CA ASN A 489 -6.54 -9.73 0.87
C ASN A 489 -7.52 -10.35 -0.14
N PHE A 490 -7.06 -10.74 -1.32
CA PHE A 490 -7.86 -11.49 -2.31
C PHE A 490 -7.77 -13.02 -2.10
N GLY A 491 -7.07 -13.47 -1.07
CA GLY A 491 -7.04 -14.85 -0.61
C GLY A 491 -5.94 -15.71 -1.22
N SER A 492 -4.92 -15.11 -1.84
CA SER A 492 -3.74 -15.87 -2.18
C SER A 492 -2.84 -16.05 -0.95
N PRO A 493 -2.52 -17.28 -0.53
CA PRO A 493 -1.33 -17.53 0.29
C PRO A 493 -0.07 -17.28 -0.55
N HIS A 494 1.09 -17.44 0.09
CA HIS A 494 2.36 -17.45 -0.64
C HIS A 494 2.45 -18.61 -1.63
N ASP A 495 3.24 -18.38 -2.69
CA ASP A 495 3.35 -19.30 -3.82
C ASP A 495 3.98 -20.64 -3.44
N TYR A 496 3.17 -21.69 -3.60
CA TYR A 496 3.54 -23.09 -3.41
C TYR A 496 2.71 -23.99 -4.34
N PRO A 497 3.23 -25.12 -4.87
CA PRO A 497 4.58 -25.68 -4.71
C PRO A 497 5.60 -25.03 -5.66
N SER A 498 6.78 -25.64 -5.82
CA SER A 498 7.92 -25.13 -6.62
C SER A 498 7.55 -24.60 -8.01
N LYS A 499 6.55 -25.19 -8.69
CA LYS A 499 6.06 -24.71 -9.99
C LYS A 499 5.57 -23.25 -9.99
N CYS A 500 5.12 -22.75 -8.84
CA CYS A 500 4.63 -21.38 -8.65
C CYS A 500 5.71 -20.44 -8.09
N ARG A 501 6.93 -20.96 -7.85
CA ARG A 501 8.10 -20.19 -7.41
C ARG A 501 9.36 -20.62 -8.20
N PRO A 502 9.39 -20.36 -9.52
CA PRO A 502 10.40 -20.94 -10.42
C PRO A 502 11.81 -20.38 -10.20
N GLY A 503 11.96 -19.17 -9.66
CA GLY A 503 13.25 -18.51 -9.47
C GLY A 503 14.03 -18.31 -10.78
N GLY A 504 15.36 -18.33 -10.69
CA GLY A 504 16.24 -18.29 -11.88
C GLY A 504 16.15 -16.99 -12.69
N SER A 505 16.27 -17.12 -14.01
CA SER A 505 16.25 -15.98 -14.96
C SER A 505 14.90 -15.27 -15.02
N ASP A 506 13.82 -16.01 -14.80
CA ASP A 506 12.45 -15.50 -14.88
C ASP A 506 11.96 -14.91 -13.54
N GLY A 507 12.66 -15.27 -12.45
CA GLY A 507 12.35 -14.87 -11.08
C GLY A 507 11.07 -15.48 -10.55
N ASN A 508 10.75 -15.17 -9.29
CA ASN A 508 9.51 -15.61 -8.66
C ASN A 508 8.33 -14.67 -8.96
N TYR A 509 7.12 -15.15 -8.74
CA TYR A 509 5.90 -14.36 -8.92
C TYR A 509 5.63 -13.42 -7.73
N ILE A 510 4.63 -12.54 -7.87
CA ILE A 510 4.29 -11.52 -6.85
C ILE A 510 4.06 -12.14 -5.47
N MET A 511 3.40 -13.31 -5.38
CA MET A 511 3.05 -13.96 -4.12
C MET A 511 4.18 -14.84 -3.56
N PHE A 512 5.41 -14.72 -4.05
CA PHE A 512 6.55 -15.33 -3.41
C PHE A 512 6.69 -14.81 -1.97
N ALA A 513 6.98 -15.69 -1.01
CA ALA A 513 7.00 -15.39 0.44
C ALA A 513 8.06 -14.37 0.91
N SER A 514 8.66 -13.69 -0.03
CA SER A 514 10.05 -13.31 -0.03
C SER A 514 10.18 -12.16 -1.02
N ALA A 515 10.63 -10.99 -0.57
CA ALA A 515 10.77 -9.79 -1.39
C ALA A 515 11.56 -10.11 -2.64
N THR A 516 11.04 -9.56 -3.73
CA THR A 516 11.66 -9.65 -5.03
C THR A 516 12.28 -8.29 -5.35
N SER A 517 13.45 -8.30 -5.98
CA SER A 517 14.08 -7.10 -6.55
C SER A 517 13.25 -6.49 -7.67
N GLY A 518 12.28 -7.23 -8.21
CA GLY A 518 11.33 -6.79 -9.23
C GLY A 518 11.90 -6.75 -10.65
N ASP A 519 13.16 -7.13 -10.85
CA ASP A 519 13.91 -7.05 -12.13
C ASP A 519 13.60 -8.19 -13.08
N ARG A 520 12.84 -9.19 -12.61
CA ARG A 520 12.58 -10.41 -13.37
C ARG A 520 11.18 -10.43 -13.97
N PRO A 521 10.98 -11.06 -15.15
CA PRO A 521 9.71 -11.09 -15.86
C PRO A 521 8.48 -11.56 -15.06
N ASN A 522 8.67 -12.43 -14.05
CA ASN A 522 7.57 -12.93 -13.22
C ASN A 522 7.26 -12.02 -12.03
N ASN A 523 8.16 -11.14 -11.62
CA ASN A 523 7.98 -10.38 -10.37
C ASN A 523 6.78 -9.43 -10.41
N SER A 524 6.27 -9.09 -11.59
CA SER A 524 5.07 -8.27 -11.78
C SER A 524 3.85 -9.07 -12.26
N LYS A 525 3.84 -10.39 -12.06
CA LYS A 525 2.76 -11.30 -12.46
C LYS A 525 2.33 -12.19 -11.30
N PHE A 526 1.06 -12.58 -11.29
CA PHE A 526 0.58 -13.66 -10.43
C PHE A 526 0.94 -15.03 -11.00
N SER A 527 1.23 -15.99 -10.12
CA SER A 527 1.41 -17.38 -10.54
C SER A 527 0.07 -18.04 -10.84
N ASP A 528 0.09 -19.18 -11.53
CA ASP A 528 -1.13 -20.00 -11.72
C ASP A 528 -1.74 -20.45 -10.38
N CYS A 529 -0.96 -20.53 -9.31
CA CYS A 529 -1.46 -20.85 -7.98
C CYS A 529 -2.22 -19.67 -7.38
N SER A 530 -1.63 -18.48 -7.41
CA SER A 530 -2.27 -17.26 -6.89
C SER A 530 -3.55 -16.95 -7.66
N VAL A 531 -3.51 -17.08 -8.99
CA VAL A 531 -4.69 -16.87 -9.86
C VAL A 531 -5.85 -17.77 -9.43
N LYS A 532 -5.60 -19.06 -9.14
CA LYS A 532 -6.65 -20.00 -8.70
C LYS A 532 -7.22 -19.64 -7.33
N ASN A 533 -6.35 -19.30 -6.37
CA ASN A 533 -6.79 -18.96 -5.02
C ASN A 533 -7.64 -17.68 -5.01
N ILE A 534 -7.17 -16.65 -5.70
CA ILE A 534 -7.92 -15.38 -5.87
C ILE A 534 -9.25 -15.63 -6.58
N SER A 535 -9.25 -16.42 -7.66
CA SER A 535 -10.49 -16.76 -8.38
C SER A 535 -11.52 -17.45 -7.49
N SER A 536 -11.08 -18.31 -6.57
CA SER A 536 -11.96 -19.02 -5.63
C SER A 536 -12.64 -18.06 -4.65
N VAL A 537 -11.93 -17.04 -4.17
CA VAL A 537 -12.50 -16.00 -3.30
C VAL A 537 -13.46 -15.10 -4.07
N LEU A 538 -13.11 -14.71 -5.30
CA LEU A 538 -13.99 -13.91 -6.16
C LEU A 538 -15.31 -14.64 -6.46
N ASP A 539 -15.24 -15.94 -6.75
CA ASP A 539 -16.42 -16.80 -6.91
C ASP A 539 -17.28 -16.77 -5.64
N ALA A 540 -16.68 -16.89 -4.46
CA ALA A 540 -17.41 -16.88 -3.18
C ALA A 540 -18.13 -15.54 -2.98
N ILE A 541 -17.45 -14.41 -3.15
CA ILE A 541 -18.02 -13.07 -2.91
C ILE A 541 -19.22 -12.78 -3.85
N ILE A 542 -19.10 -13.17 -5.12
CA ILE A 542 -20.12 -12.86 -6.13
C ILE A 542 -21.31 -13.82 -6.03
N HIS A 543 -21.11 -15.05 -5.55
CA HIS A 543 -22.17 -16.03 -5.43
C HIS A 543 -22.85 -16.07 -4.05
N ASP A 544 -22.19 -15.65 -2.97
CA ASP A 544 -22.78 -15.56 -1.63
C ASP A 544 -23.73 -14.36 -1.46
N THR A 545 -23.74 -13.46 -2.45
CA THR A 545 -24.68 -12.31 -2.55
C THR A 545 -25.95 -12.61 -3.36
N LYS A 546 -26.15 -13.85 -3.84
CA LYS A 546 -27.39 -14.32 -4.49
C LYS A 546 -28.22 -15.17 -3.54
#